data_AF-A0A7S3M060-F1
#
_entry.id   AF-A0A7S3M060-F1
#
_cell.length_a   1.000
_cell.length_b   1.000
_cell.length_c   1.000
_cell.angle_alpha   90.00
_cell.angle_beta   90.00
_cell.angle_gamma   90.00
#
_symmetry.space_group_name_H-M   'P 1'
#
loop_
_entity.id
_entity.type
_entity.pdbx_description
1 polymer ?
#
loop_
_entity_poly.entity_id
_entity_poly.type
_entity_poly.pdbx_seq_one_letter_code
_entity_poly.pdbx_strand_id
1 'polypeptide(L)'
;ALVRQFVVLSYSRQLRKRLPPSTLRAHGKDEQLLALLRRCAVLVAGNWVLKSELVGYEGTEAFARDLLLMLLSRKNGKITFDEVQKWLGALERFRMPGKVLEEIASGVCHRETNGSLRLKNPPDDDFRR
;
A
#
# COMPACT_ATOMS: atom_id res chain seq x y z
N ALA A 1 -10.44 -6.50 10.31
CA ALA A 1 -11.49 -6.51 9.26
C ALA A 1 -11.27 -5.40 8.23
N LEU A 2 -11.34 -4.10 8.61
CA LEU A 2 -11.30 -2.98 7.66
C LEU A 2 -10.05 -2.90 6.77
N VAL A 3 -8.83 -2.92 7.33
CA VAL A 3 -7.61 -2.74 6.51
C VAL A 3 -7.39 -3.93 5.54
N ARG A 4 -7.81 -5.15 5.91
CA ARG A 4 -7.87 -6.33 5.02
C ARG A 4 -8.85 -6.17 3.87
N GLN A 5 -9.91 -5.39 4.08
CA GLN A 5 -10.95 -5.19 3.08
C GLN A 5 -10.59 -4.13 2.03
N PHE A 6 -9.76 -3.14 2.39
CA PHE A 6 -9.42 -2.02 1.49
C PHE A 6 -8.05 -2.14 0.83
N VAL A 7 -7.11 -2.92 1.41
CA VAL A 7 -5.70 -3.09 0.98
C VAL A 7 -4.88 -1.78 1.00
N VAL A 8 -5.43 -0.68 0.47
CA VAL A 8 -4.97 0.71 0.54
C VAL A 8 -6.11 1.55 1.13
N LEU A 9 -5.82 2.29 2.20
CA LEU A 9 -6.84 2.98 2.99
C LEU A 9 -6.43 4.42 3.35
N SER A 10 -7.29 5.39 3.06
CA SER A 10 -7.14 6.76 3.57
C SER A 10 -7.61 6.85 5.02
N TYR A 11 -6.85 7.53 5.87
CA TYR A 11 -7.21 7.72 7.28
C TYR A 11 -8.46 8.60 7.42
N SER A 12 -8.42 9.75 6.73
CA SER A 12 -9.43 10.80 6.84
C SER A 12 -10.73 10.41 6.13
N ARG A 13 -10.62 9.83 4.94
CA ARG A 13 -11.78 9.55 4.07
C ARG A 13 -12.44 8.21 4.35
N GLN A 14 -11.67 7.21 4.79
CA GLN A 14 -12.17 5.83 4.92
C GLN A 14 -12.10 5.31 6.36
N LEU A 15 -10.95 5.40 7.03
CA LEU A 15 -10.78 4.79 8.35
C LEU A 15 -11.72 5.41 9.39
N ARG A 16 -11.68 6.74 9.59
CA ARG A 16 -12.52 7.40 10.61
C ARG A 16 -14.01 7.20 10.40
N LYS A 17 -14.46 7.13 9.14
CA LYS A 17 -15.87 6.97 8.79
C LYS A 17 -16.39 5.54 8.90
N ARG A 18 -15.51 4.53 8.84
CA ARG A 18 -15.89 3.11 8.81
C ARG A 18 -15.54 2.34 10.08
N LEU A 19 -14.85 2.97 11.03
CA LEU A 19 -14.55 2.35 12.31
C LEU A 19 -15.82 2.12 13.14
N PRO A 20 -15.97 0.94 13.77
CA PRO A 20 -17.07 0.69 14.69
C PRO A 20 -17.09 1.75 15.80
N PRO A 21 -18.27 2.23 16.22
CA PRO A 21 -18.40 3.20 17.31
C PRO A 21 -17.80 2.74 18.64
N SER A 22 -17.70 1.42 18.87
CA SER A 22 -17.03 0.84 20.02
C SER A 22 -15.51 1.03 19.96
N THR A 23 -14.90 0.87 18.78
CA THR A 23 -13.46 1.09 18.57
C THR A 23 -13.09 2.57 18.67
N LEU A 24 -13.94 3.46 18.14
CA LEU A 24 -13.74 4.91 18.28
C LEU A 24 -13.85 5.36 19.74
N ARG A 25 -14.72 4.75 20.54
CA ARG A 25 -14.82 5.06 21.98
C ARG A 25 -13.65 4.49 22.79
N ALA A 26 -13.18 3.28 22.46
CA ALA A 26 -12.06 2.64 23.16
C ALA A 26 -10.68 3.24 22.83
N HIS A 27 -10.51 3.78 21.63
CA HIS A 27 -9.23 4.29 21.12
C HIS A 27 -9.35 5.68 20.50
N GLY A 28 -10.25 6.53 21.03
CA GLY A 28 -10.68 7.78 20.41
C GLY A 28 -9.62 8.87 20.24
N LYS A 29 -8.40 8.65 20.74
CA LYS A 29 -7.25 9.52 20.46
C LYS A 29 -6.56 9.02 19.20
N ASP A 30 -6.39 9.91 18.21
CA ASP A 30 -5.78 9.61 16.91
C ASP A 30 -4.45 8.86 17.05
N GLU A 31 -3.60 9.23 18.03
CA GLU A 31 -2.32 8.56 18.26
C GLU A 31 -2.43 7.06 18.58
N GLN A 32 -3.44 6.66 19.37
CA GLN A 32 -3.63 5.25 19.73
C GLN A 32 -4.12 4.46 18.52
N LEU A 33 -5.00 5.06 17.72
CA LEU A 33 -5.48 4.45 16.49
C LEU A 33 -4.35 4.30 15.47
N LEU A 34 -3.50 5.32 15.32
CA LEU A 34 -2.31 5.28 14.47
C LEU A 34 -1.30 4.24 14.96
N ALA A 35 -1.11 4.10 16.28
CA ALA A 35 -0.24 3.07 16.85
C ALA A 35 -0.76 1.65 16.53
N LEU A 36 -2.07 1.43 16.59
CA LEU A 36 -2.69 0.17 16.18
C LEU A 36 -2.53 -0.10 14.68
N LEU A 37 -2.72 0.92 13.83
CA LEU A 37 -2.51 0.78 12.38
C LEU A 37 -1.07 0.42 12.04
N ARG A 38 -0.08 1.04 12.68
CA ARG A 38 1.35 0.75 12.43
C ARG A 38 1.74 -0.71 12.69
N ARG A 39 0.99 -1.41 13.55
CA ARG A 39 1.22 -2.84 13.78
C ARG A 39 0.90 -3.67 12.53
N CYS A 40 -0.10 -3.28 11.74
CA CYS A 40 -0.61 -4.06 10.62
C CYS A 40 -0.49 -3.40 9.23
N ALA A 41 -0.14 -2.13 9.16
CA ALA A 41 -0.05 -1.35 7.94
C ALA A 41 1.16 -0.41 7.94
N VAL A 42 1.56 0.00 6.75
CA VAL A 42 2.61 0.98 6.48
C VAL A 42 2.01 2.18 5.77
N LEU A 43 2.55 3.36 6.02
CA LEU A 43 2.11 4.60 5.36
C LEU A 43 2.88 4.76 4.05
N VAL A 44 2.16 4.86 2.93
CA VAL A 44 2.70 5.01 1.58
C VAL A 44 1.98 6.17 0.90
N ALA A 45 2.70 7.27 0.66
CA ALA A 45 2.15 8.49 0.04
C ALA A 45 0.79 8.91 0.65
N GLY A 46 0.74 9.00 1.99
CA GLY A 46 -0.46 9.38 2.74
C GLY A 46 -1.54 8.30 2.88
N ASN A 47 -1.36 7.11 2.31
CA ASN A 47 -2.31 6.01 2.42
C ASN A 47 -1.76 4.88 3.31
N TRP A 48 -2.61 4.29 4.13
CA TRP A 48 -2.29 3.09 4.90
C TRP A 48 -2.42 1.85 4.02
N VAL A 49 -1.33 1.12 3.84
CA VAL A 49 -1.28 -0.12 3.05
C VAL A 49 -0.94 -1.29 3.97
N LEU A 50 -1.65 -2.41 3.86
CA LEU A 50 -1.34 -3.59 4.68
C LEU A 50 0.10 -4.06 4.48
N LYS A 51 0.75 -4.51 5.56
CA LYS A 51 2.05 -5.19 5.50
C LYS A 51 1.96 -6.48 4.67
N SER A 52 3.04 -6.82 3.97
CA SER A 52 3.08 -7.94 3.01
C SER A 52 2.73 -9.29 3.65
N GLU A 53 3.26 -9.55 4.84
CA GLU A 53 2.93 -10.74 5.65
C GLU A 53 1.43 -10.88 5.94
N LEU A 54 0.71 -9.76 6.12
CA LEU A 54 -0.71 -9.77 6.46
C LEU A 54 -1.63 -9.90 5.25
N VAL A 55 -1.07 -9.80 4.04
CA VAL A 55 -1.75 -10.08 2.76
C VAL A 55 -1.45 -11.51 2.29
N GLY A 56 -0.56 -12.23 2.97
CA GLY A 56 -0.18 -13.61 2.64
C GLY A 56 0.98 -13.72 1.66
N TYR A 57 1.71 -12.63 1.41
CA TYR A 57 2.97 -12.69 0.65
C TYR A 57 4.11 -13.08 1.58
N GLU A 58 4.95 -14.01 1.12
CA GLU A 58 6.11 -14.50 1.84
C GLU A 58 7.36 -14.47 0.94
N GLY A 59 8.55 -14.55 1.55
CA GLY A 59 9.82 -14.63 0.83
C GLY A 59 10.01 -13.55 -0.24
N THR A 60 10.28 -13.98 -1.48
CA THR A 60 10.55 -13.07 -2.61
C THR A 60 9.34 -12.25 -3.04
N GLU A 61 8.11 -12.75 -2.83
CA GLU A 61 6.89 -12.02 -3.17
C GLU A 61 6.67 -10.85 -2.21
N ALA A 62 6.92 -11.09 -0.91
CA ALA A 62 6.90 -10.03 0.10
C ALA A 62 7.94 -8.95 -0.22
N PHE A 63 9.16 -9.36 -0.56
CA PHE A 63 10.22 -8.44 -0.99
C PHE A 63 9.82 -7.61 -2.22
N ALA A 64 9.26 -8.25 -3.24
CA ALA A 64 8.82 -7.58 -4.47
C ALA A 64 7.74 -6.52 -4.20
N ARG A 65 6.77 -6.86 -3.34
CA ARG A 65 5.71 -5.95 -2.90
C ARG A 65 6.26 -4.80 -2.09
N ASP A 66 7.11 -5.07 -1.11
CA ASP A 66 7.70 -4.04 -0.26
C ASP A 66 8.58 -3.08 -1.06
N LEU A 67 9.34 -3.59 -2.04
CA LEU A 67 10.10 -2.78 -2.98
C LEU A 67 9.19 -1.85 -3.80
N LEU A 68 8.08 -2.37 -4.31
CA LEU A 68 7.08 -1.55 -5.02
C LEU A 68 6.50 -0.46 -4.12
N LEU A 69 6.13 -0.79 -2.88
CA LEU A 69 5.61 0.18 -1.91
C LEU A 69 6.63 1.26 -1.56
N MET A 70 7.90 0.91 -1.41
CA MET A 70 8.98 1.89 -1.19
C MET A 70 9.12 2.85 -2.38
N LEU A 71 9.09 2.33 -3.62
CA LEU A 71 9.15 3.15 -4.83
C LEU A 71 7.95 4.12 -4.90
N LEU A 72 6.75 3.62 -4.65
CA LEU A 72 5.53 4.45 -4.60
C LEU A 72 5.62 5.50 -3.51
N SER A 73 6.10 5.15 -2.31
CA SER A 73 6.27 6.11 -1.22
C SER A 73 7.24 7.22 -1.61
N ARG A 74 8.38 6.87 -2.21
CA ARG A 74 9.39 7.84 -2.66
C ARG A 74 8.90 8.74 -3.79
N LYS A 75 7.95 8.26 -4.60
CA LYS A 75 7.42 8.97 -5.77
C LYS A 75 6.00 9.48 -5.57
N ASN A 76 5.61 9.71 -4.32
CA ASN A 76 4.33 10.27 -3.94
C ASN A 76 3.11 9.54 -4.57
N GLY A 77 3.18 8.21 -4.59
CA GLY A 77 2.09 7.34 -4.99
C GLY A 77 1.98 7.07 -6.48
N LYS A 78 2.93 7.53 -7.31
CA LYS A 78 2.96 7.25 -8.75
C LYS A 78 4.38 6.99 -9.25
N ILE A 79 4.57 5.91 -10.01
CA ILE A 79 5.84 5.57 -10.66
C ILE A 79 5.69 5.50 -12.17
N THR A 80 6.68 5.96 -12.91
CA THR A 80 6.66 5.98 -14.39
C THR A 80 6.89 4.59 -14.98
N PHE A 81 6.64 4.42 -16.28
CA PHE A 81 6.92 3.16 -16.98
C PHE A 81 8.39 2.72 -16.81
N ASP A 82 9.34 3.63 -16.95
CA ASP A 82 10.77 3.32 -16.77
C ASP A 82 11.09 2.82 -15.35
N GLU A 83 10.42 3.38 -14.34
CA GLU A 83 10.57 2.94 -12.95
C GLU A 83 9.94 1.56 -12.73
N VAL A 84 8.82 1.27 -13.41
CA VAL A 84 8.25 -0.08 -13.45
C VAL A 84 9.23 -1.07 -14.08
N GLN A 85 9.87 -0.72 -15.20
CA GLN A 85 10.88 -1.59 -15.83
C GLN A 85 12.08 -1.84 -14.92
N LYS A 86 12.55 -0.81 -14.20
CA LYS A 86 13.62 -0.96 -13.20
C LYS A 86 13.22 -1.88 -12.05
N TRP A 87 11.98 -1.78 -11.57
CA TRP A 87 11.45 -2.68 -10.56
C TRP A 87 11.39 -4.13 -11.06
N LEU A 88 10.90 -4.36 -12.28
CA LEU A 88 10.87 -5.69 -12.90
C LEU A 88 12.29 -6.25 -13.07
N GLY A 89 13.24 -5.45 -13.58
CA GLY A 89 14.64 -5.85 -13.76
C GLY A 89 15.35 -6.18 -12.45
N ALA A 90 15.05 -5.45 -11.36
CA ALA A 90 15.59 -5.76 -10.03
C ALA A 90 15.12 -7.12 -9.49
N LEU A 91 14.00 -7.63 -10.01
CA LEU A 91 13.38 -8.89 -9.60
C LEU A 91 13.67 -10.07 -10.54
N GLU A 92 14.28 -9.82 -11.69
CA GLU A 92 14.57 -10.83 -12.71
C GLU A 92 15.41 -11.99 -12.16
N ARG A 93 16.40 -11.67 -11.31
CA ARG A 93 17.27 -12.67 -10.64
C ARG A 93 16.51 -13.67 -9.76
N PHE A 94 15.31 -13.32 -9.30
CA PHE A 94 14.47 -14.19 -8.48
C PHE A 94 13.54 -15.08 -9.30
N ARG A 95 13.56 -14.96 -10.65
CA ARG A 95 12.78 -15.77 -11.60
C ARG A 95 11.29 -15.85 -11.25
N MET A 96 10.73 -14.76 -10.73
CA MET A 96 9.31 -14.75 -10.37
C MET A 96 8.43 -14.74 -11.63
N PRO A 97 7.31 -15.49 -11.64
CA PRO A 97 6.38 -15.45 -12.76
C PRO A 97 5.81 -14.05 -12.96
N GLY A 98 5.72 -13.59 -14.22
CA GLY A 98 5.16 -12.26 -14.54
C GLY A 98 3.73 -12.06 -14.02
N LYS A 99 2.94 -13.13 -13.98
CA LYS A 99 1.58 -13.13 -13.41
C LYS A 99 1.57 -12.76 -11.93
N VAL A 100 2.52 -13.27 -11.14
CA VAL A 100 2.64 -12.97 -9.71
C VAL A 100 3.01 -11.49 -9.50
N LEU A 101 3.94 -10.97 -10.32
CA LEU A 101 4.30 -9.55 -10.31
C LEU A 101 3.10 -8.64 -10.65
N GLU A 102 2.30 -9.05 -11.62
CA GLU A 102 1.08 -8.35 -11.99
C GLU A 102 0.01 -8.39 -10.88
N GLU A 103 -0.16 -9.53 -10.21
CA GLU A 103 -1.03 -9.67 -9.04
C GLU A 103 -0.58 -8.77 -7.89
N ILE A 104 0.72 -8.74 -7.58
CA ILE A 104 1.29 -7.83 -6.58
C ILE A 104 1.00 -6.36 -6.93
N ALA A 105 1.28 -5.96 -8.18
CA ALA A 105 1.10 -4.59 -8.63
C ALA A 105 -0.39 -4.17 -8.61
N SER A 106 -1.26 -5.00 -9.17
CA SER A 106 -2.71 -4.77 -9.21
C SER A 106 -3.37 -4.83 -7.82
N GLY A 107 -2.74 -5.48 -6.84
CA GLY A 107 -3.16 -5.47 -5.44
C GLY A 107 -3.19 -4.06 -4.84
N VAL A 108 -2.22 -3.21 -5.18
CA VAL A 108 -2.03 -1.87 -4.55
C VAL A 108 -2.13 -0.70 -5.53
N CYS A 109 -2.03 -0.94 -6.84
CA CYS A 109 -2.03 0.09 -7.88
C CYS A 109 -3.16 -0.04 -8.90
N HIS A 110 -3.45 1.07 -9.57
CA HIS A 110 -4.01 1.11 -10.92
C HIS A 110 -2.88 1.24 -11.93
N ARG A 111 -3.00 0.51 -13.04
CA ARG A 111 -2.14 0.69 -14.22
C ARG A 111 -2.76 1.73 -15.15
N GLU A 112 -1.97 2.72 -15.53
CA GLU A 112 -2.35 3.73 -16.52
C GLU A 112 -2.06 3.22 -17.95
N THR A 113 -2.67 3.85 -18.95
CA THR A 113 -2.52 3.47 -20.37
C THR A 113 -1.08 3.58 -20.88
N ASN A 114 -0.29 4.49 -20.32
CA ASN A 114 1.14 4.65 -20.61
C ASN A 114 2.04 3.63 -19.89
N GLY A 115 1.46 2.64 -19.19
CA GLY A 115 2.20 1.62 -18.44
C GLY A 115 2.73 2.07 -17.08
N SER A 116 2.47 3.31 -16.66
CA SER A 116 2.78 3.78 -15.31
C SER A 116 1.87 3.14 -14.25
N LEU A 117 2.32 3.10 -13.01
CA LEU A 117 1.55 2.60 -11.87
C LEU A 117 1.27 3.72 -10.88
N ARG A 118 0.02 3.79 -10.41
CA ARG A 118 -0.41 4.74 -9.38
C ARG A 118 -1.14 4.01 -8.27
N LEU A 119 -0.94 4.38 -7.01
CA LEU A 119 -1.71 3.84 -5.89
C LEU A 119 -3.22 3.93 -6.15
N LYS A 120 -3.97 2.92 -5.68
CA LYS A 120 -5.42 2.85 -5.84
C LYS A 120 -6.16 4.08 -5.29
N ASN A 121 -5.68 4.61 -4.17
CA ASN A 121 -6.20 5.85 -3.61
C ASN A 121 -5.24 7.01 -3.90
N PRO A 122 -5.77 8.22 -4.15
CA PRO A 122 -4.94 9.41 -4.21
C PRO A 122 -4.27 9.69 -2.86
N PRO A 123 -3.14 10.42 -2.83
CA PRO A 123 -2.49 10.79 -1.58
C PRO A 123 -3.44 11.57 -0.66
N ASP A 124 -3.57 11.10 0.59
CA ASP A 124 -4.37 11.74 1.63
C ASP A 124 -3.69 13.05 2.06
N ASP A 125 -4.42 14.16 1.98
CA ASP A 125 -3.90 15.49 2.23
C ASP A 125 -3.48 15.68 3.70
N ASP A 126 -4.11 14.94 4.63
CA ASP A 126 -3.80 14.99 6.08
C ASP A 126 -2.36 14.53 6.42
N PHE A 127 -1.70 13.82 5.51
CA PHE A 127 -0.31 13.37 5.67
C PHE A 127 0.67 14.02 4.68
N ARG A 128 0.22 15.03 3.91
CA ARG A 128 1.13 15.89 3.13
C ARG A 128 1.74 16.94 4.06
N ARG A 129 2.81 16.56 4.76
CA ARG A 129 3.72 17.51 5.41
C ARG A 129 4.96 17.70 4.55
#